data_AF-A0A348TUS9-F1
#
_entry.id   AF-A0A348TUS9-F1
#
_cell.length_a   1.000
_cell.length_b   1.000
_cell.length_c   1.000
_cell.angle_alpha   90.00
_cell.angle_beta   90.00
_cell.angle_gamma   90.00
#
_symmetry.space_group_name_H-M   'P 1'
#
loop_
_entity.id
_entity.type
_entity.pdbx_description
1 polymer ?
#
loop_
_entity_poly.entity_id
_entity_poly.type
_entity_poly.pdbx_seq_one_letter_code
_entity_poly.pdbx_strand_id
1 'polypeptide(L)'
;LLANDFYPEFVAALSAKGLDLKFAARAIGKMPADVNLGNFEIDEAIWTDFTNFLKEEKFTYESISEMRLKELQELADEMDFMEENDLNPVLEAIKARKDNVLLTEESAIREYLSDYLIQRKYSMPGALERGLQQDEVIARAAEILLHPKTMSELLSVTL
;
A
#
# COMPACT_ATOMS: atom_id res chain seq x y z
N LEU A 1 12.27 6.37 -9.14
CA LEU A 1 11.83 5.09 -8.56
C LEU A 1 11.83 5.31 -7.07
N LEU A 2 10.67 5.69 -6.52
CA LEU A 2 10.51 5.92 -5.08
C LEU A 2 10.65 4.57 -4.40
N ALA A 3 11.84 4.32 -3.85
CA ALA A 3 12.03 3.35 -2.80
C ALA A 3 11.24 3.88 -1.61
N ASN A 4 10.06 3.32 -1.37
CA ASN A 4 9.37 3.48 -0.09
C ASN A 4 9.53 2.16 0.64
N ASP A 5 10.14 2.23 1.82
CA ASP A 5 10.77 1.12 2.54
C ASP A 5 9.81 0.08 3.15
N PHE A 6 8.51 0.15 2.93
CA PHE A 6 7.58 -0.86 3.45
C PHE A 6 6.34 -0.93 2.56
N TYR A 7 6.32 -1.86 1.60
CA TYR A 7 5.04 -2.42 1.23
C TYR A 7 4.61 -3.33 2.37
N PRO A 8 3.42 -3.14 2.97
CA PRO A 8 2.85 -4.12 3.87
C PRO A 8 2.99 -5.50 3.22
N GLU A 9 3.39 -6.51 3.95
CA GLU A 9 3.71 -7.83 3.41
C GLU A 9 2.63 -8.36 2.43
N PHE A 10 1.37 -8.08 2.74
CA PHE A 10 0.23 -8.31 1.87
C PHE A 10 0.41 -7.76 0.44
N VAL A 11 0.81 -6.49 0.33
CA VAL A 11 1.04 -5.80 -0.94
C VAL A 11 2.25 -6.40 -1.67
N ALA A 12 3.32 -6.73 -0.96
CA ALA A 12 4.47 -7.40 -1.56
C ALA A 12 4.07 -8.76 -2.15
N ALA A 13 3.29 -9.56 -1.41
CA ALA A 13 2.77 -10.83 -1.89
C ALA A 13 1.79 -10.69 -3.06
N LEU A 14 0.94 -9.67 -3.03
CA LEU A 14 0.03 -9.31 -4.13
C LEU A 14 0.81 -9.02 -5.41
N SER A 15 1.85 -8.19 -5.31
CA SER A 15 2.69 -7.78 -6.43
C SER A 15 3.57 -8.91 -6.96
N ALA A 16 4.13 -9.74 -6.07
CA ALA A 16 4.90 -10.93 -6.46
C ALA A 16 4.08 -11.93 -7.29
N LYS A 17 2.76 -11.98 -7.07
CA LYS A 17 1.82 -12.80 -7.86
C LYS A 17 1.23 -12.05 -9.06
N GLY A 18 1.61 -10.79 -9.30
CA GLY A 18 1.09 -9.94 -10.38
C GLY A 18 -0.40 -9.61 -10.26
N LEU A 19 -0.98 -9.76 -9.06
CA LEU A 19 -2.41 -9.56 -8.84
C LEU A 19 -2.78 -8.08 -8.77
N ASP A 20 -1.86 -7.22 -8.33
CA ASP A 20 -1.93 -5.76 -8.44
C ASP A 20 -2.12 -5.32 -9.91
N LEU A 21 -1.31 -5.88 -10.82
CA LEU A 21 -1.36 -5.60 -12.25
C LEU A 21 -2.65 -6.13 -12.88
N LYS A 22 -3.05 -7.37 -12.53
CA LYS A 22 -4.28 -7.99 -13.04
C LYS A 22 -5.52 -7.24 -12.57
N PHE A 23 -5.55 -6.83 -11.30
CA PHE A 23 -6.62 -5.97 -10.79
C PHE A 23 -6.64 -4.61 -11.48
N ALA A 24 -5.47 -3.98 -11.68
CA ALA A 24 -5.40 -2.70 -12.37
C ALA A 24 -5.96 -2.76 -13.79
N ALA A 25 -5.66 -3.81 -14.55
CA ALA A 25 -6.23 -4.00 -15.89
C ALA A 25 -7.77 -4.06 -15.88
N ARG A 26 -8.38 -4.62 -14.82
CA ARG A 26 -9.84 -4.67 -14.62
C ARG A 26 -10.41 -3.32 -14.15
N ALA A 27 -9.72 -2.64 -13.24
CA ALA A 27 -10.21 -1.43 -12.58
C ALA A 27 -10.08 -0.18 -13.46
N ILE A 28 -9.00 -0.05 -14.25
CA ILE A 28 -8.71 1.14 -15.07
C ILE A 28 -9.83 1.44 -16.06
N GLY A 29 -10.45 0.41 -16.66
CA GLY A 29 -11.57 0.56 -17.59
C GLY A 29 -12.85 1.11 -16.94
N LYS A 30 -12.96 1.06 -15.61
CA LYS A 30 -14.09 1.57 -14.82
C LYS A 30 -13.81 2.94 -14.21
N MET A 31 -12.56 3.42 -14.23
CA MET A 31 -12.21 4.72 -13.66
C MET A 31 -12.76 5.87 -14.52
N PRO A 32 -13.30 6.94 -13.91
CA PRO A 32 -13.79 8.12 -14.64
C PRO A 32 -12.72 8.72 -15.56
N ALA A 33 -13.14 9.38 -16.64
CA ALA A 33 -12.22 10.03 -17.57
C ALA A 33 -11.61 11.31 -16.96
N ASP A 34 -12.33 11.94 -16.05
CA ASP A 34 -12.09 13.23 -15.40
C ASP A 34 -11.64 13.09 -13.93
N VAL A 35 -10.90 12.02 -13.61
CA VAL A 35 -10.32 11.84 -12.28
C VAL A 35 -9.34 12.97 -11.96
N ASN A 36 -9.56 13.65 -10.83
CA ASN A 36 -8.55 14.53 -10.25
C ASN A 36 -7.39 13.68 -9.72
N LEU A 37 -6.24 13.75 -10.41
CA LEU A 37 -5.13 12.81 -10.24
C LEU A 37 -4.49 12.85 -8.85
N GLY A 38 -4.43 14.01 -8.20
CA GLY A 38 -3.78 14.09 -6.90
C GLY A 38 -4.66 13.77 -5.70
N ASN A 39 -5.99 13.71 -5.89
CA ASN A 39 -6.96 13.33 -4.85
C ASN A 39 -7.70 12.03 -5.20
N PHE A 40 -7.15 11.20 -6.09
CA PHE A 40 -7.78 9.92 -6.39
C PHE A 40 -7.66 8.98 -5.19
N GLU A 41 -8.81 8.48 -4.74
CA GLU A 41 -8.95 7.53 -3.65
C GLU A 41 -9.78 6.34 -4.10
N ILE A 42 -9.43 5.15 -3.60
CA ILE A 42 -10.27 3.95 -3.74
C ILE A 42 -11.54 4.13 -2.92
N ASP A 43 -12.68 4.26 -3.60
CA ASP A 43 -14.00 4.26 -2.97
C ASP A 43 -14.44 2.84 -2.56
N GLU A 44 -15.59 2.76 -1.87
CA GLU A 44 -16.18 1.48 -1.46
C GLU A 44 -16.49 0.52 -2.61
N ALA A 45 -16.83 1.05 -3.78
CA ALA A 45 -17.18 0.22 -4.93
C ALA A 45 -15.94 -0.48 -5.50
N ILE A 46 -14.85 0.25 -5.68
CA ILE A 46 -13.56 -0.30 -6.14
C ILE A 46 -12.96 -1.21 -5.06
N TRP A 47 -13.08 -0.86 -3.78
CA TRP A 47 -12.63 -1.72 -2.67
C TRP A 47 -13.39 -3.05 -2.62
N THR A 48 -14.70 -3.02 -2.79
CA THR A 48 -15.53 -4.23 -2.85
C THR A 48 -15.17 -5.08 -4.07
N ASP A 49 -14.92 -4.47 -5.24
CA ASP A 49 -14.44 -5.20 -6.43
C ASP A 49 -13.07 -5.83 -6.17
N PHE A 50 -12.16 -5.13 -5.49
CA PHE A 50 -10.84 -5.63 -5.11
C PHE A 50 -10.92 -6.85 -4.18
N THR A 51 -11.67 -6.76 -3.09
CA THR A 51 -11.80 -7.87 -2.13
C THR A 51 -12.50 -9.09 -2.76
N ASN A 52 -13.46 -8.88 -3.66
CA ASN A 52 -14.06 -9.98 -4.43
C ASN A 52 -13.08 -10.59 -5.43
N PHE A 53 -12.30 -9.76 -6.13
CA PHE A 53 -11.24 -10.22 -7.02
C PHE A 53 -10.23 -11.11 -6.29
N LEU A 54 -9.80 -10.76 -5.08
CA LEU A 54 -8.87 -11.61 -4.30
C LEU A 54 -9.48 -12.97 -3.95
N LYS A 55 -10.78 -13.02 -3.66
CA LYS A 55 -11.51 -14.28 -3.41
C LYS A 55 -11.60 -15.13 -4.69
N GLU A 56 -11.89 -14.50 -5.83
CA GLU A 56 -11.93 -15.15 -7.16
C GLU A 56 -10.56 -15.76 -7.51
N GLU A 57 -9.49 -15.02 -7.27
CA GLU A 57 -8.11 -15.46 -7.51
C GLU A 57 -7.57 -16.42 -6.44
N LYS A 58 -8.37 -16.69 -5.39
CA LYS A 58 -7.97 -17.50 -4.22
C LYS A 58 -6.63 -17.03 -3.64
N PHE A 59 -6.48 -15.71 -3.52
CA PHE A 59 -5.25 -15.11 -3.04
C PHE A 59 -4.94 -15.58 -1.63
N THR A 60 -3.72 -16.08 -1.45
CA THR A 60 -3.14 -16.45 -0.16
C THR A 60 -1.65 -16.21 -0.21
N TYR A 61 -1.08 -15.94 0.95
CA TYR A 61 0.35 -15.77 1.15
C TYR A 61 0.76 -16.29 2.51
N GLU A 62 2.03 -16.61 2.64
CA GLU A 62 2.67 -16.93 3.90
C GLU A 62 3.34 -15.68 4.44
N SER A 63 3.06 -15.35 5.69
CA SER A 63 3.66 -14.19 6.34
C SER A 63 5.10 -14.45 6.80
N ILE A 64 5.90 -13.40 6.96
CA ILE A 64 7.26 -13.46 7.47
C ILE A 64 7.22 -14.04 8.88
N SER A 65 6.21 -13.67 9.67
CA SER A 65 6.03 -14.23 11.02
C SER A 65 5.73 -15.73 10.97
N GLU A 66 4.91 -16.21 10.02
CA GLU A 66 4.72 -17.64 9.80
C GLU A 66 6.03 -18.34 9.41
N MET A 67 6.76 -17.79 8.43
CA MET A 67 8.03 -18.35 7.98
C MET A 67 9.04 -18.46 9.14
N ARG A 68 9.21 -17.39 9.93
CA ARG A 68 10.14 -17.37 11.07
C ARG A 68 9.73 -18.33 12.18
N LEU A 69 8.43 -18.47 12.44
CA LEU A 69 7.96 -19.41 13.46
C LEU A 69 8.17 -20.86 13.02
N LYS A 70 7.95 -21.18 11.73
CA LYS A 70 8.26 -22.50 11.19
C LYS A 70 9.75 -22.82 11.24
N GLU A 71 10.61 -21.87 10.88
CA GLU A 71 12.07 -22.01 11.04
C GLU A 71 12.44 -22.32 12.49
N LEU A 72 11.81 -21.65 13.47
CA LEU A 72 12.02 -21.94 14.89
C LEU A 72 11.52 -23.34 15.29
N GLN A 73 10.34 -23.75 14.79
CA GLN A 73 9.80 -25.10 15.03
C GLN A 73 10.77 -26.17 14.53
N GLU A 74 11.24 -26.04 13.29
CA GLU A 74 12.20 -26.98 12.68
C GLU A 74 13.50 -27.08 13.49
N LEU A 75 14.08 -25.94 13.89
CA LEU A 75 15.30 -25.92 14.70
C LEU A 75 15.11 -26.50 16.10
N ALA A 76 13.98 -26.23 16.75
CA ALA A 76 13.71 -26.72 18.09
C ALA A 76 13.46 -28.23 18.10
N ASP A 77 12.80 -28.76 17.06
CA ASP A 77 12.60 -30.20 16.85
C ASP A 77 13.94 -30.92 16.58
N GLU A 78 14.79 -30.36 15.70
CA GLU A 78 16.12 -30.91 15.40
C GLU A 78 17.01 -31.01 16.66
N MET A 79 16.87 -30.05 17.57
CA MET A 79 17.64 -29.99 18.81
C MET A 79 16.99 -30.71 20.00
N ASP A 80 15.82 -31.36 19.80
CA ASP A 80 15.04 -32.05 20.84
C ASP A 80 14.70 -31.13 22.04
N PHE A 81 14.52 -29.83 21.78
CA PHE A 81 14.16 -28.84 22.79
C PHE A 81 12.65 -28.69 22.98
N MET A 82 11.87 -28.86 21.91
CA MET A 82 10.42 -28.67 21.88
C MET A 82 9.81 -29.56 20.79
N GLU A 83 8.55 -29.96 20.99
CA GLU A 83 7.78 -30.62 19.93
C GLU A 83 7.17 -29.54 19.01
N GLU A 84 6.95 -29.86 17.72
CA GLU A 84 6.29 -28.95 16.77
C GLU A 84 4.98 -28.36 17.33
N ASN A 85 4.24 -29.16 18.11
CA ASN A 85 2.94 -28.81 18.67
C ASN A 85 3.00 -27.71 19.74
N ASP A 86 4.15 -27.48 20.36
CA ASP A 86 4.30 -26.50 21.44
C ASP A 86 4.12 -25.06 20.93
N LEU A 87 4.44 -24.81 19.65
CA LEU A 87 4.34 -23.50 19.02
C LEU A 87 3.06 -23.31 18.19
N ASN A 88 2.22 -24.34 18.05
CA ASN A 88 0.96 -24.26 17.31
C ASN A 88 0.04 -23.11 17.78
N PRO A 89 -0.14 -22.84 19.09
CA PRO A 89 -0.97 -21.71 19.53
C PRO A 89 -0.47 -20.36 19.02
N VAL A 90 0.85 -20.19 18.92
CA VAL A 90 1.47 -18.97 18.39
C VAL A 90 1.26 -18.89 16.88
N LEU A 91 1.41 -20.00 16.17
CA LEU A 91 1.17 -20.08 14.72
C LEU A 91 -0.27 -19.72 14.37
N GLU A 92 -1.25 -20.25 15.12
CA GLU A 92 -2.66 -19.95 14.91
C GLU A 92 -2.99 -18.48 15.22
N ALA A 93 -2.36 -17.89 16.24
CA ALA A 93 -2.51 -16.45 16.52
C ALA A 93 -1.96 -15.58 15.38
N ILE A 94 -0.83 -15.96 14.77
CA ILE A 94 -0.26 -15.25 13.62
C ILE A 94 -1.20 -15.37 12.41
N LYS A 95 -1.70 -16.57 12.11
CA LYS A 95 -2.66 -16.79 11.01
C LYS A 95 -3.93 -15.98 11.21
N ALA A 96 -4.50 -15.99 12.41
CA ALA A 96 -5.70 -15.20 12.71
C ALA A 96 -5.46 -13.69 12.51
N ARG A 97 -4.29 -13.17 12.88
CA ARG A 97 -3.93 -11.77 12.61
C ARG A 97 -3.82 -11.51 11.10
N LYS A 98 -3.16 -12.41 10.36
CA LYS A 98 -3.01 -12.33 8.90
C LYS A 98 -4.37 -12.30 8.19
N ASP A 99 -5.31 -13.14 8.62
CA ASP A 99 -6.65 -13.22 8.02
C ASP A 99 -7.47 -11.92 8.17
N ASN A 100 -7.08 -11.07 9.11
CA ASN A 100 -7.70 -9.76 9.34
C ASN A 100 -6.96 -8.60 8.67
N VAL A 101 -5.91 -8.84 7.88
CA VAL A 101 -5.09 -7.75 7.28
C VAL A 101 -5.89 -6.83 6.37
N LEU A 102 -6.85 -7.36 5.61
CA LEU A 102 -7.74 -6.53 4.79
C LEU A 102 -8.57 -5.54 5.62
N LEU A 103 -8.84 -5.85 6.89
CA LEU A 103 -9.56 -4.98 7.81
C LEU A 103 -8.61 -4.04 8.56
N THR A 104 -7.49 -4.57 9.09
CA THR A 104 -6.58 -3.79 9.95
C THR A 104 -5.72 -2.81 9.16
N GLU A 105 -5.37 -3.15 7.92
CA GLU A 105 -4.50 -2.36 7.04
C GLU A 105 -5.26 -1.76 5.85
N GLU A 106 -6.59 -1.70 5.92
CA GLU A 106 -7.46 -1.25 4.82
C GLU A 106 -7.00 0.09 4.23
N SER A 107 -6.74 1.08 5.09
CA SER A 107 -6.31 2.42 4.67
C SER A 107 -5.02 2.37 3.84
N ALA A 108 -4.01 1.62 4.31
CA ALA A 108 -2.73 1.52 3.63
C ALA A 108 -2.84 0.77 2.29
N ILE A 109 -3.69 -0.25 2.22
CA ILE A 109 -3.92 -1.00 0.97
C ILE A 109 -4.68 -0.12 -0.05
N ARG A 110 -5.69 0.66 0.40
CA ARG A 110 -6.40 1.61 -0.46
C ARG A 110 -5.49 2.71 -0.99
N GLU A 111 -4.61 3.23 -0.15
CA GLU A 111 -3.59 4.20 -0.56
C GLU A 111 -2.69 3.58 -1.66
N TYR A 112 -2.07 2.43 -1.39
CA TYR A 112 -1.27 1.72 -2.38
C TYR A 112 -1.99 1.50 -3.71
N LEU A 113 -3.24 1.03 -3.67
CA LEU A 113 -4.03 0.80 -4.89
C LEU A 113 -4.32 2.12 -5.62
N SER A 114 -4.57 3.21 -4.91
CA SER A 114 -4.77 4.53 -5.50
C SER A 114 -3.53 4.96 -6.31
N ASP A 115 -2.36 4.90 -5.68
CA ASP A 115 -1.06 5.18 -6.32
C ASP A 115 -0.87 4.31 -7.55
N TYR A 116 -1.09 3.00 -7.40
CA TYR A 116 -0.84 2.02 -8.43
C TYR A 116 -1.75 2.22 -9.65
N LEU A 117 -3.05 2.44 -9.44
CA LEU A 117 -4.00 2.67 -10.52
C LEU A 117 -3.69 3.96 -11.28
N ILE A 118 -3.35 5.05 -10.57
CA ILE A 118 -2.96 6.32 -11.20
C ILE A 118 -1.69 6.15 -12.03
N GLN A 119 -0.66 5.52 -11.45
CA GLN A 119 0.58 5.24 -12.17
C GLN A 119 0.33 4.42 -13.44
N ARG A 120 -0.55 3.41 -13.38
CA ARG A 120 -0.85 2.54 -14.52
C ARG A 120 -1.71 3.21 -15.58
N LYS A 121 -2.68 4.04 -15.20
CA LYS A 121 -3.57 4.71 -16.15
C LYS A 121 -2.92 5.93 -16.82
N TYR A 122 -2.16 6.73 -16.06
CA TYR A 122 -1.66 8.04 -16.50
C TYR A 122 -0.13 8.10 -16.64
N SER A 123 0.59 6.99 -16.42
CA SER A 123 2.04 6.88 -16.58
C SER A 123 2.83 7.88 -15.71
N MET A 124 4.12 8.11 -16.03
CA MET A 124 4.99 9.03 -15.27
C MET A 124 4.41 10.43 -15.03
N PRO A 125 3.70 11.08 -15.98
CA PRO A 125 3.08 12.38 -15.72
C PRO A 125 2.04 12.35 -14.60
N GLY A 126 1.16 11.33 -14.55
CA GLY A 126 0.16 11.21 -13.50
C GLY A 126 0.75 10.86 -12.13
N ALA A 127 1.79 10.01 -12.10
CA ALA A 127 2.52 9.72 -10.87
C ALA A 127 3.25 10.96 -10.32
N LEU A 128 3.77 11.82 -11.21
CA LEU A 128 4.42 13.08 -10.84
C LEU A 128 3.40 14.09 -10.30
N GLU A 129 2.26 14.30 -10.96
CA GLU A 129 1.21 15.22 -10.48
C GLU A 129 0.69 14.82 -9.09
N ARG A 130 0.45 13.53 -8.86
CA ARG A 130 0.00 13.04 -7.55
C ARG A 130 1.06 13.23 -6.47
N GLY A 131 2.31 12.87 -6.76
CA GLY A 131 3.43 13.09 -5.84
C GLY A 131 3.65 14.56 -5.50
N LEU A 132 3.49 15.46 -6.48
CA LEU A 132 3.62 16.91 -6.27
C LEU A 132 2.49 17.50 -5.40
N GLN A 133 1.27 16.97 -5.49
CA GLN A 133 0.15 17.43 -4.64
C GLN A 133 0.22 16.90 -3.20
N GLN A 134 0.79 15.72 -3.00
CA GLN A 134 0.94 15.10 -1.67
C GLN A 134 2.23 15.54 -0.95
N ASP A 135 3.15 16.20 -1.63
CA ASP A 135 4.39 16.72 -1.04
C ASP A 135 4.09 17.99 -0.22
N GLU A 136 4.13 17.86 1.11
CA GLU A 136 3.89 18.96 2.04
C GLU A 136 4.85 20.14 1.85
N VAL A 137 6.10 19.89 1.43
CA VAL A 137 7.09 20.95 1.18
C VAL A 137 6.67 21.75 -0.05
N ILE A 138 6.23 21.08 -1.11
CA ILE A 138 5.74 21.73 -2.32
C ILE A 138 4.42 22.44 -2.08
N ALA A 139 3.48 21.82 -1.36
CA ALA A 139 2.22 22.44 -0.97
C ALA A 139 2.48 23.71 -0.15
N ARG A 140 3.39 23.64 0.83
CA ARG A 140 3.74 24.78 1.67
C ARG A 140 4.50 25.86 0.91
N ALA A 141 5.39 25.48 -0.01
CA ALA A 141 6.08 26.43 -0.87
C ALA A 141 5.09 27.15 -1.80
N ALA A 142 4.14 26.42 -2.39
CA ALA A 142 3.08 26.99 -3.22
C ALA A 142 2.21 27.97 -2.41
N GLU A 143 1.80 27.61 -1.18
CA GLU A 143 1.08 28.52 -0.28
C GLU A 143 1.84 29.82 -0.03
N ILE A 144 3.16 29.75 0.22
CA ILE A 144 4.00 30.91 0.51
C ILE A 144 4.19 31.78 -0.75
N LEU A 145 4.47 31.16 -1.89
CA LEU A 145 4.80 31.85 -3.14
C LEU A 145 3.56 32.42 -3.85
N LEU A 146 2.42 31.75 -3.76
CA LEU A 146 1.17 32.18 -4.40
C LEU A 146 0.40 33.20 -3.54
N HIS A 147 0.77 33.40 -2.27
CA HIS A 147 0.25 34.50 -1.46
C HIS A 147 1.11 35.78 -1.66
N PRO A 148 0.57 36.84 -2.31
CA PRO A 148 1.36 38.01 -2.69
C PRO A 148 1.96 38.76 -1.50
N LYS A 149 1.26 38.77 -0.35
CA LYS A 149 1.72 39.42 0.88
C LYS A 149 2.91 38.69 1.50
N THR A 150 2.80 37.38 1.66
CA THR A 150 3.83 36.54 2.29
C THR A 150 5.15 36.61 1.54
N MET A 151 5.11 36.52 0.20
CA MET A 151 6.30 36.61 -0.63
C MET A 151 6.95 38.00 -0.57
N SER A 152 6.14 39.06 -0.61
CA SER A 152 6.65 40.43 -0.48
C SER A 152 7.29 40.68 0.88
N GLU A 153 6.70 40.18 1.97
CA GLU A 153 7.23 40.33 3.33
C GLU A 153 8.57 39.59 3.48
N LEU A 154 8.67 38.35 2.99
CA LEU A 154 9.89 37.55 3.03
C LEU A 154 11.05 38.17 2.23
N LEU A 155 10.75 38.77 1.08
CA LEU A 155 11.76 39.38 0.20
C LEU A 155 12.07 40.84 0.55
N SER A 156 11.30 41.46 1.45
CA SER A 156 11.49 42.87 1.86
C SER A 156 12.47 43.07 3.01
N VAL A 157 12.99 41.99 3.61
CA VAL A 157 14.05 42.08 4.63
C VAL A 157 15.31 42.65 3.97
N THR A 158 15.52 43.94 4.18
CA THR A 158 16.76 44.64 3.86
C THR A 158 17.69 44.48 5.06
N LEU A 159 18.90 43.95 4.83
CA LEU A 159 20.00 43.96 5.81
C LEU A 159 20.45 45.39 6.10
#